data_AF-A0A7J3V3Y1-F1
#
_entry.id   AF-A0A7J3V3Y1-F1
#
_cell.length_a   1.000
_cell.length_b   1.000
_cell.length_c   1.000
_cell.angle_alpha   90.00
_cell.angle_beta   90.00
_cell.angle_gamma   90.00
#
_symmetry.space_group_name_H-M   'P 1'
#
loop_
_entity.id
_entity.type
_entity.pdbx_description
1 polymer ?
#
loop_
_entity_poly.entity_id
_entity_poly.type
_entity_poly.pdbx_seq_one_letter_code
_entity_poly.pdbx_strand_id
1 'polypeptide(L)'
;MPSPLQPEFFVLVGIDLFLAMSLLTCLLDRHFPWQLPYVYQLAAGFGHLIVSREFMASFGEYMRFWYSLLYLAVALTNIVALNVYLGVIKRLMDYARIFMAAVTVPSLTLTVFFLSNYAEVAVHPLVILPQMGWKPPSWA
;
A
#
# COMPACT_ATOMS: atom_id res chain seq x y z
N MET A 1 -19.45 6.59 -14.42
CA MET A 1 -18.12 7.22 -14.59
C MET A 1 -17.91 8.07 -13.36
N PRO A 2 -17.18 7.59 -12.32
CA PRO A 2 -15.71 7.40 -12.28
C PRO A 2 -15.37 6.05 -11.59
N SER A 3 -14.14 5.58 -11.37
CA SER A 3 -12.81 6.19 -11.22
C SER A 3 -11.72 5.25 -11.74
N PRO A 4 -10.69 5.74 -12.44
CA PRO A 4 -9.47 4.95 -12.59
C PRO A 4 -8.86 4.85 -11.20
N LEU A 5 -8.74 3.65 -10.65
CA LEU A 5 -8.05 3.41 -9.37
C LEU A 5 -6.70 4.13 -9.42
N GLN A 6 -6.62 5.26 -8.72
CA GLN A 6 -5.41 6.06 -8.71
C GLN A 6 -4.32 5.26 -8.00
N PRO A 7 -3.11 5.19 -8.56
CA PRO A 7 -2.01 4.45 -7.92
C PRO A 7 -1.74 4.96 -6.49
N GLU A 8 -2.13 6.20 -6.18
CA GLU A 8 -2.10 6.81 -4.84
C GLU A 8 -2.81 5.97 -3.77
N PHE A 9 -3.88 5.26 -4.13
CA PHE A 9 -4.65 4.43 -3.20
C PHE A 9 -3.80 3.29 -2.60
N PHE A 10 -2.93 2.66 -3.39
CA PHE A 10 -2.04 1.61 -2.88
C PHE A 10 -0.98 2.17 -1.91
N VAL A 11 -0.53 3.42 -2.11
CA VAL A 11 0.35 4.09 -1.15
C VAL A 11 -0.38 4.38 0.15
N LEU A 12 -1.63 4.88 0.08
CA LEU A 12 -2.46 5.13 1.25
C LEU A 12 -2.68 3.85 2.07
N VAL A 13 -3.06 2.76 1.40
CA VAL A 13 -3.19 1.44 2.05
C VAL A 13 -1.86 1.02 2.70
N GLY A 14 -0.72 1.24 2.04
CA GLY A 14 0.60 0.97 2.62
C GLY A 14 0.90 1.81 3.87
N ILE A 15 0.53 3.09 3.88
CA ILE A 15 0.67 3.99 5.04
C ILE A 15 -0.20 3.50 6.20
N ASP A 16 -1.48 3.22 5.96
CA ASP A 16 -2.39 2.68 6.97
C ASP A 16 -1.87 1.37 7.56
N LEU A 17 -1.33 0.48 6.72
CA LEU A 17 -0.66 -0.75 7.16
C LEU A 17 0.51 -0.42 8.09
N PHE A 18 1.44 0.45 7.70
CA PHE A 18 2.59 0.80 8.54
C PHE A 18 2.18 1.44 9.86
N LEU A 19 1.13 2.27 9.85
CA LEU A 19 0.59 2.89 11.05
C LEU A 19 -0.02 1.83 11.99
N ALA A 20 -0.81 0.91 11.43
CA ALA A 20 -1.38 -0.21 12.18
C ALA A 20 -0.28 -1.10 12.78
N MET A 21 0.79 -1.38 12.02
CA MET A 21 1.97 -2.12 12.52
C MET A 21 2.66 -1.39 13.67
N SER A 22 2.86 -0.07 13.56
CA SER A 22 3.42 0.74 14.65
C SER A 22 2.57 0.63 15.91
N LEU A 23 1.25 0.77 15.78
CA LEU A 23 0.32 0.75 16.91
C LEU A 23 0.23 -0.64 17.56
N LEU A 24 0.25 -1.70 16.75
CA LEU A 24 0.32 -3.08 17.23
C LEU A 24 1.64 -3.40 17.91
N THR A 25 2.75 -2.88 17.40
CA THR A 25 4.05 -3.05 18.04
C THR A 25 4.10 -2.32 19.39
N CYS A 26 3.48 -1.13 19.51
CA CYS A 26 3.27 -0.44 20.78
C CYS A 26 2.33 -1.21 21.73
N LEU A 27 1.25 -1.81 21.24
CA LEU A 27 0.36 -2.62 22.09
C LEU A 27 1.09 -3.86 22.64
N LEU A 28 2.07 -4.35 21.88
CA LEU A 28 2.91 -5.48 22.21
C LEU A 28 4.31 -5.07 22.69
N ASP A 29 4.43 -3.87 23.28
CA ASP A 29 5.69 -3.25 23.74
C ASP A 29 6.50 -4.17 24.66
N ARG A 30 5.83 -5.02 25.44
CA ARG A 30 6.48 -5.99 26.32
C ARG A 30 7.30 -7.07 25.58
N HIS A 31 7.06 -7.28 24.29
CA HIS A 31 7.72 -8.31 23.49
C HIS A 31 8.71 -7.78 22.46
N PHE A 32 8.65 -6.48 22.13
CA PHE A 32 9.42 -5.88 21.05
C PHE A 32 10.37 -4.79 21.57
N PRO A 33 11.54 -4.60 20.92
CA PRO A 33 12.41 -3.47 21.24
C PRO A 33 11.71 -2.14 20.92
N TRP A 34 11.87 -1.18 21.84
CA TRP A 34 11.23 0.15 21.82
C TRP A 34 11.39 0.95 20.51
N GLN A 35 12.39 0.62 19.66
CA GLN A 35 12.69 1.38 18.44
C GLN A 35 11.79 1.03 17.24
N LEU A 36 11.17 -0.16 17.20
CA LEU A 36 10.38 -0.61 16.05
C LEU A 36 9.20 0.30 15.68
N PRO A 37 8.34 0.78 16.61
CA PRO A 37 7.22 1.64 16.24
C PRO A 37 7.69 2.95 15.59
N TYR A 38 8.79 3.55 16.07
CA TYR A 38 9.33 4.77 15.49
C TYR A 38 9.81 4.59 14.05
N VAL A 39 10.42 3.44 13.72
CA VAL A 39 10.83 3.14 12.34
C VAL A 39 9.62 3.02 11.42
N TYR A 40 8.53 2.39 11.87
CA TYR A 40 7.29 2.29 11.10
C TYR A 40 6.61 3.65 10.93
N GLN A 41 6.71 4.53 11.92
CA GLN A 41 6.18 5.89 11.85
C GLN A 41 6.96 6.77 10.87
N LEU A 42 8.28 6.64 10.81
CA LEU A 42 9.11 7.26 9.78
C LEU A 42 8.77 6.73 8.39
N ALA A 43 8.54 5.42 8.25
CA ALA A 43 8.10 4.82 6.98
C ALA A 43 6.74 5.39 6.55
N ALA A 44 5.76 5.46 7.45
CA ALA A 44 4.46 6.08 7.19
C ALA A 44 4.58 7.56 6.78
N GLY A 45 5.45 8.33 7.45
CA GLY A 45 5.74 9.72 7.09
C GLY A 45 6.36 9.85 5.70
N PHE A 46 7.27 8.94 5.33
CA PHE A 46 7.85 8.90 3.99
C PHE A 46 6.82 8.54 2.92
N GLY A 47 5.90 7.61 3.20
CA GLY A 47 4.77 7.31 2.32
C GLY A 47 3.90 8.53 2.05
N HIS A 48 3.63 9.36 3.07
CA HIS A 48 2.87 10.60 2.89
C HIS A 48 3.59 11.58 1.95
N LEU A 49 4.92 11.70 2.07
CA LEU A 49 5.72 12.53 1.16
C LEU A 49 5.66 12.02 -0.29
N ILE A 50 5.63 10.70 -0.50
CA ILE A 50 5.45 10.09 -1.83
C ILE A 50 4.05 10.38 -2.41
N VAL A 51 3.01 10.42 -1.56
CA VAL A 51 1.64 10.80 -1.96
C VAL A 51 1.53 12.28 -2.32
N SER A 52 2.44 13.13 -1.81
CA SER A 52 2.41 14.56 -2.13
C SER A 52 2.44 14.78 -3.64
N ARG A 53 1.46 15.55 -4.11
CA ARG A 53 1.15 15.80 -5.52
C ARG A 53 2.36 16.28 -6.32
N GLU A 54 3.26 17.01 -5.66
CA GLU A 54 4.51 17.55 -6.19
C GLU A 54 5.54 16.47 -6.56
N PHE A 55 5.65 15.40 -5.76
CA PHE A 55 6.63 14.33 -6.01
C PHE A 55 6.15 13.44 -7.15
N MET A 56 4.87 13.07 -7.11
CA MET A 56 4.23 12.27 -8.14
C MET A 56 4.20 12.98 -9.49
N ALA A 57 3.96 14.31 -9.55
CA ALA A 57 3.92 15.07 -10.80
C ALA A 57 5.26 15.09 -11.57
N SER A 58 6.36 14.77 -10.89
CA SER A 58 7.70 14.68 -11.49
C SER A 58 7.93 13.38 -12.27
N PHE A 59 7.15 12.33 -12.02
CA PHE A 59 7.33 11.00 -12.61
C PHE A 59 6.20 10.62 -13.58
N GLY A 60 6.54 9.98 -14.70
CA GLY A 60 5.56 9.49 -15.69
C GLY A 60 4.60 8.44 -15.11
N GLU A 61 3.41 8.31 -15.71
CA GLU A 61 2.30 7.45 -15.23
C GLU A 61 2.70 6.00 -14.95
N TYR A 62 3.54 5.41 -15.81
CA TYR A 62 4.05 4.04 -15.64
C TYR A 62 4.94 3.89 -14.41
N MET A 63 5.82 4.86 -14.14
CA MET A 63 6.74 4.82 -12.99
C MET A 63 5.98 5.00 -11.68
N ARG A 64 4.96 5.88 -11.66
CA ARG A 64 4.09 6.09 -10.49
C ARG A 64 3.40 4.80 -10.02
N PHE A 65 2.92 3.98 -10.97
CA PHE A 65 2.30 2.69 -10.64
C PHE A 65 3.30 1.73 -9.96
N TRP A 66 4.49 1.57 -10.52
CA TRP A 66 5.51 0.68 -9.96
C TRP A 66 5.99 1.11 -8.57
N TYR A 67 6.21 2.41 -8.35
CA TYR A 67 6.58 2.91 -7.02
C TYR A 67 5.52 2.61 -5.97
N SER A 68 4.25 2.79 -6.34
CA SER A 68 3.15 2.50 -5.44
C SER A 68 3.00 1.01 -5.12
N LEU A 69 3.15 0.16 -6.15
CA LEU A 69 3.11 -1.29 -6.00
C LEU A 69 4.29 -1.82 -5.16
N LEU A 70 5.49 -1.28 -5.36
CA LEU A 70 6.67 -1.61 -4.55
C LEU A 70 6.48 -1.19 -3.09
N TYR A 71 5.93 0.01 -2.84
CA TYR A 71 5.66 0.48 -1.49
C TYR A 71 4.70 -0.44 -0.74
N LEU A 72 3.61 -0.87 -1.40
CA LEU A 72 2.67 -1.83 -0.85
C LEU A 72 3.30 -3.21 -0.61
N ALA A 73 4.16 -3.68 -1.53
CA ALA A 73 4.86 -4.95 -1.38
C ALA A 73 5.82 -4.95 -0.17
N VAL A 74 6.52 -3.83 0.07
CA VAL A 74 7.37 -3.66 1.26
C VAL A 74 6.53 -3.67 2.53
N ALA A 75 5.37 -3.00 2.54
CA ALA A 75 4.45 -3.03 3.67
C ALA A 75 3.96 -4.47 3.97
N LEU A 76 3.49 -5.20 2.95
CA LEU A 76 3.04 -6.59 3.11
C LEU A 76 4.15 -7.52 3.61
N THR A 77 5.37 -7.39 3.05
CA THR A 77 6.53 -8.18 3.48
C THR A 77 6.84 -7.93 4.95
N ASN A 78 6.74 -6.68 5.43
CA ASN A 78 6.92 -6.35 6.84
C ASN A 78 5.86 -7.02 7.73
N ILE A 79 4.60 -7.09 7.30
CA ILE A 79 3.54 -7.78 8.06
C ILE A 79 3.82 -9.26 8.19
N VAL A 80 4.25 -9.89 7.10
CA VAL A 80 4.62 -11.32 7.10
C VAL A 80 5.82 -11.54 8.02
N ALA A 81 6.87 -10.70 7.92
CA ALA A 81 8.04 -10.80 8.78
C ALA A 81 7.69 -10.65 10.27
N LEU A 82 6.79 -9.73 10.63
CA LEU A 82 6.33 -9.55 12.01
C LEU A 82 5.53 -10.75 12.52
N ASN A 83 4.66 -11.31 11.69
CA ASN A 83 3.95 -12.57 12.01
C ASN A 83 4.93 -13.73 12.26
N VAL A 84 5.91 -13.90 11.38
CA VAL A 84 6.92 -14.96 11.50
C VAL A 84 7.75 -14.75 12.78
N TYR A 85 8.16 -13.52 13.08
CA TYR A 85 8.90 -13.21 14.30
C TYR A 85 8.08 -13.54 15.57
N LEU A 86 6.81 -13.16 15.60
CA LEU A 86 5.91 -13.46 16.72
C LEU A 86 5.63 -14.96 16.89
N GLY A 87 5.33 -15.64 15.79
CA GLY A 87 4.96 -17.06 15.81
C GLY A 87 6.14 -17.99 16.05
N VAL A 88 7.26 -17.76 15.36
CA VAL A 88 8.41 -18.68 15.35
C VAL A 88 9.40 -18.36 16.46
N ILE A 89 9.79 -17.09 16.62
CA ILE A 89 10.87 -16.70 17.53
C ILE A 89 10.34 -16.52 18.95
N LYS A 90 9.20 -15.83 19.12
CA LYS A 90 8.60 -15.61 20.44
C LYS A 90 7.67 -16.74 20.91
N ARG A 91 7.37 -17.74 20.06
CA ARG A 91 6.42 -18.85 20.31
C ARG A 91 5.02 -18.41 20.76
N LEU A 92 4.61 -17.17 20.47
CA LEU A 92 3.29 -16.64 20.84
C LEU A 92 2.28 -16.95 19.75
N MET A 93 2.02 -18.24 19.52
CA MET A 93 1.18 -18.69 18.40
C MET A 93 -0.26 -18.18 18.47
N ASP A 94 -0.81 -17.97 19.67
CA ASP A 94 -2.16 -17.42 19.84
C ASP A 94 -2.23 -15.93 19.42
N TYR A 95 -1.24 -15.12 19.82
CA TYR A 95 -1.14 -13.74 19.38
C TYR A 95 -0.85 -13.64 17.88
N ALA A 96 0.02 -14.50 17.35
CA ALA A 96 0.32 -14.57 15.92
C ALA A 96 -0.92 -14.97 15.10
N ARG A 97 -1.77 -15.87 15.60
CA ARG A 97 -3.04 -16.24 14.96
C ARG A 97 -4.03 -15.09 14.92
N ILE A 98 -4.19 -14.38 16.04
CA ILE A 98 -5.07 -13.20 16.11
C ILE A 98 -4.55 -12.12 15.15
N PHE A 99 -3.24 -11.92 15.13
CA PHE A 99 -2.61 -10.94 14.26
C PHE A 99 -2.73 -11.30 12.77
N MET A 100 -2.54 -12.57 12.41
CA MET A 100 -2.82 -13.09 11.07
C MET A 100 -4.25 -12.79 10.66
N ALA A 101 -5.22 -13.15 11.50
CA ALA A 101 -6.64 -13.00 11.19
C ALA A 101 -7.07 -11.53 11.11
N ALA A 102 -6.56 -10.68 12.00
CA ALA A 102 -7.01 -9.29 12.13
C ALA A 102 -6.31 -8.32 11.16
N VAL A 103 -5.06 -8.59 10.76
CA VAL A 103 -4.26 -7.62 9.99
C VAL A 103 -3.80 -8.21 8.67
N THR A 104 -3.27 -9.44 8.68
CA THR A 104 -2.58 -10.04 7.52
C THR A 104 -3.58 -10.52 6.46
N VAL A 105 -4.60 -11.25 6.88
CA VAL A 105 -5.68 -11.72 6.00
C VAL A 105 -6.45 -10.56 5.35
N PRO A 106 -6.97 -9.56 6.09
CA PRO A 106 -7.69 -8.47 5.46
C PRO A 106 -6.80 -7.60 4.57
N SER A 107 -5.54 -7.33 4.95
CA SER A 107 -4.62 -6.56 4.10
C SER A 107 -4.27 -7.29 2.80
N LEU A 108 -4.01 -8.59 2.85
CA LEU A 108 -3.77 -9.41 1.65
C LEU A 108 -5.03 -9.48 0.78
N THR A 109 -6.19 -9.71 1.38
CA THR A 109 -7.45 -9.81 0.64
C THR A 109 -7.80 -8.50 -0.05
N LEU A 110 -7.65 -7.36 0.65
CA LEU A 110 -7.82 -6.04 0.05
C LEU A 110 -6.83 -5.81 -1.07
N THR A 111 -5.53 -6.11 -0.86
CA THR A 111 -4.51 -5.92 -1.90
C THR A 111 -4.80 -6.74 -3.16
N VAL A 112 -5.14 -8.02 -3.00
CA VAL A 112 -5.49 -8.90 -4.11
C VAL A 112 -6.76 -8.41 -4.81
N PHE A 113 -7.78 -8.00 -4.05
CA PHE A 113 -9.02 -7.48 -4.62
C PHE A 113 -8.79 -6.22 -5.45
N PHE A 114 -8.03 -5.25 -4.93
CA PHE A 114 -7.70 -4.01 -5.64
C PHE A 114 -6.79 -4.25 -6.84
N LEU A 115 -5.80 -5.15 -6.71
CA LEU A 115 -4.92 -5.52 -7.80
C LEU A 115 -5.68 -6.22 -8.94
N SER A 116 -6.60 -7.12 -8.61
CA SER A 116 -7.46 -7.78 -9.61
C SER A 116 -8.40 -6.81 -10.30
N ASN A 117 -9.03 -5.88 -9.58
CA ASN A 117 -9.85 -4.83 -10.18
C ASN A 117 -9.01 -3.93 -11.11
N TYR A 118 -7.79 -3.59 -10.70
CA TYR A 118 -6.88 -2.81 -11.54
C TYR A 118 -6.46 -3.60 -12.80
N ALA A 119 -6.17 -4.90 -12.65
CA ALA A 119 -5.82 -5.77 -13.76
C ALA A 119 -6.97 -5.93 -14.76
N GLU A 120 -8.21 -6.13 -14.29
CA GLU A 120 -9.38 -6.18 -15.18
C GLU A 120 -9.59 -4.85 -15.93
N VAL A 121 -9.38 -3.71 -15.26
CA VAL A 121 -9.44 -2.38 -15.91
C VAL A 121 -8.31 -2.19 -16.93
N ALA A 122 -7.10 -2.70 -16.65
CA ALA A 122 -5.97 -2.64 -17.58
C ALA A 122 -6.11 -3.58 -18.78
N VAL A 123 -6.82 -4.70 -18.62
CA VAL A 123 -7.13 -5.65 -19.71
C VAL A 123 -8.27 -5.16 -20.60
N HIS A 124 -9.09 -4.21 -20.14
CA HIS A 124 -10.07 -3.53 -20.99
C HIS A 124 -9.37 -2.58 -21.98
N PRO A 125 -9.37 -2.89 -23.30
CA PRO A 125 -8.60 -2.16 -24.31
C PRO A 125 -9.08 -0.72 -24.58
N LEU A 126 -10.07 -0.22 -23.83
CA LEU A 126 -10.64 1.12 -23.98
C LEU A 126 -9.92 2.20 -23.16
N VAL A 127 -9.05 1.84 -22.20
CA VAL A 127 -8.35 2.81 -21.33
C VAL A 127 -6.91 3.08 -21.78
N ILE A 128 -6.34 2.24 -22.65
CA ILE A 128 -4.99 2.42 -23.23
C ILE A 128 -4.97 3.40 -24.41
N LEU A 129 -6.14 3.83 -24.90
CA LEU A 129 -6.17 4.93 -25.87
C LEU A 129 -5.84 6.23 -25.15
N PRO A 130 -4.75 6.94 -25.52
CA PRO A 130 -4.60 8.32 -25.10
C PRO A 130 -5.90 9.03 -25.47
N GLN A 131 -6.54 9.68 -24.50
CA GLN A 131 -7.64 10.58 -24.78
C GLN A 131 -7.07 11.69 -25.65
N MET A 132 -7.09 11.48 -26.97
CA MET A 132 -6.70 12.46 -27.96
C MET A 132 -7.71 13.58 -27.79
N GLY A 133 -7.36 14.59 -27.01
CA GLY A 133 -8.14 15.80 -26.84
C GLY A 133 -8.26 16.46 -28.20
N TRP A 134 -9.27 16.07 -28.97
CA TRP A 134 -9.63 16.73 -30.21
C TRP A 134 -10.18 18.10 -29.83
N LYS A 135 -9.29 19.08 -29.74
CA LYS A 135 -9.65 20.49 -29.65
C LYS A 135 -10.05 20.92 -31.07
N PRO A 136 -11.34 21.13 -31.38
CA PRO A 136 -11.71 21.63 -32.69
C PRO A 136 -11.08 23.01 -32.90
N PRO A 137 -10.58 23.33 -34.11
CA PRO A 137 -10.07 24.65 -34.42
C PRO A 137 -11.17 25.70 -34.26
N SER A 138 -10.84 26.81 -33.62
CA SER A 138 -11.77 27.88 -33.22
C SER A 138 -12.23 28.77 -34.38
N TRP A 139 -12.42 28.22 -35.58
CA TRP A 139 -12.87 28.98 -36.76
C TRP A 139 -13.78 28.19 -37.71
N ALA A 140 -14.60 27.27 -37.19
CA ALA A 140 -15.73 26.70 -37.94
C ALA A 140 -17.05 27.05 -37.26
#